data_AF-A0A524GAN7-F1
#
_entry.id   AF-A0A524GAN7-F1
#
_cell.length_a   1.000
_cell.length_b   1.000
_cell.length_c   1.000
_cell.angle_alpha   90.00
_cell.angle_beta   90.00
_cell.angle_gamma   90.00
#
_symmetry.space_group_name_H-M   'P 1'
#
loop_
_entity.id
_entity.type
_entity.pdbx_description
1 polymer ?
#
loop_
_entity_poly.entity_id
_entity_poly.type
_entity_poly.pdbx_seq_one_letter_code
_entity_poly.pdbx_strand_id
1 'polypeptide(L)' 'MTHTPLTSRINHFTREQLEAINEILRLLDPEEFRDYHDQFGVCNAPDAIERLRAEVQRALNM' A
#
# COMPACT_ATOMS: atom_id res chain seq x y z
N MET A 1 6.50 14.00 14.15
CA MET A 1 5.88 12.66 14.25
C MET A 1 6.94 11.64 13.92
N THR A 2 7.16 10.64 14.77
CA THR A 2 8.17 9.60 14.55
C THR A 2 7.83 8.82 13.28
N HIS A 3 8.69 8.97 12.26
CA HIS A 3 8.55 8.30 10.97
C HIS A 3 8.97 6.84 11.14
N THR A 4 8.14 6.03 11.83
CA THR A 4 8.36 4.59 11.90
C THR A 4 8.35 4.06 10.46
N PRO A 5 9.40 3.37 9.99
CA PRO A 5 9.43 2.82 8.64
C PRO A 5 8.21 1.90 8.45
N LEU A 6 7.54 2.02 7.30
CA LEU A 6 6.36 1.21 6.97
C LEU A 6 6.67 -0.29 7.15
N THR A 7 7.86 -0.72 6.74
CA THR A 7 8.43 -2.06 6.93
C THR A 7 8.38 -2.53 8.39
N SER A 8 8.74 -1.66 9.34
CA SER A 8 8.77 -2.03 10.75
C SER A 8 7.37 -2.28 11.30
N ARG A 9 6.34 -1.62 10.76
CA ARG A 9 4.94 -1.88 11.15
C ARG A 9 4.41 -3.15 10.49
N ILE A 10 4.76 -3.38 9.22
CA ILE A 10 4.34 -4.56 8.45
C ILE A 10 4.86 -5.85 9.09
N ASN A 11 6.09 -5.84 9.61
CA ASN A 11 6.67 -7.00 10.28
C ASN A 11 5.93 -7.45 11.56
N HIS A 12 5.04 -6.62 12.11
CA HIS A 12 4.22 -6.99 13.27
C HIS A 12 2.90 -7.66 12.89
N PHE A 13 2.53 -7.68 11.62
CA PHE A 13 1.30 -8.34 11.16
C PHE A 13 1.51 -9.85 10.98
N THR A 14 0.44 -10.59 11.23
CA THR A 14 0.41 -12.02 10.91
C THR A 14 0.27 -12.22 9.39
N ARG A 15 0.62 -13.41 8.90
CA ARG A 15 0.45 -13.77 7.48
C ARG A 15 -0.98 -13.57 7.00
N GLU A 16 -1.97 -14.03 7.76
CA GLU A 16 -3.40 -13.87 7.44
C GLU A 16 -3.81 -12.38 7.32
N GLN A 17 -3.30 -11.53 8.23
CA GLN A 17 -3.55 -10.09 8.16
C GLN A 17 -2.92 -9.47 6.91
N LEU A 18 -1.71 -9.90 6.54
CA LEU A 18 -1.05 -9.45 5.32
C LEU A 18 -1.78 -9.92 4.05
N GLU A 19 -2.33 -11.13 4.04
CA GLU A 19 -3.15 -11.65 2.95
C GLU A 19 -4.45 -10.85 2.80
N ALA A 20 -5.14 -10.56 3.91
CA ALA A 20 -6.33 -9.71 3.89
C ALA A 20 -6.03 -8.29 3.37
N ILE A 21 -4.92 -7.69 3.82
CA ILE A 21 -4.46 -6.38 3.31
C ILE A 21 -4.14 -6.47 1.82
N ASN A 22 -3.44 -7.51 1.37
CA ASN A 22 -3.09 -7.70 -0.03
C ASN A 22 -4.34 -7.82 -0.92
N GLU A 23 -5.36 -8.56 -0.48
CA GLU A 23 -6.62 -8.67 -1.22
C GLU A 23 -7.35 -7.32 -1.31
N ILE A 24 -7.41 -6.54 -0.22
CA ILE A 24 -7.97 -5.18 -0.25
C ILE A 24 -7.18 -4.29 -1.22
N LEU A 25 -5.85 -4.34 -1.16
CA LEU A 25 -5.00 -3.54 -2.04
C LEU A 25 -5.13 -3.93 -3.51
N ARG A 26 -5.53 -5.16 -3.84
CA ARG A 26 -5.84 -5.58 -5.22
C ARG A 26 -7.15 -5.03 -5.75
N LEU A 27 -8.11 -4.72 -4.86
CA LEU A 27 -9.36 -4.06 -5.21
C LEU A 27 -9.15 -2.57 -5.50
N LEU A 28 -8.07 -1.98 -5.00
CA LEU A 28 -7.69 -0.61 -5.31
C LEU A 28 -6.97 -0.59 -6.66
N ASP A 29 -7.66 -0.07 -7.68
CA ASP A 29 -7.07 0.15 -8.99
C ASP A 29 -6.25 1.46 -8.99
N PRO A 30 -4.93 1.40 -9.11
CA PRO A 30 -4.10 2.60 -9.08
C PRO A 30 -4.36 3.54 -10.28
N GLU A 31 -4.91 3.04 -11.40
CA GLU A 31 -5.28 3.87 -12.56
C GLU A 31 -6.52 4.71 -12.26
N GLU A 32 -7.50 4.16 -11.53
CA GLU A 32 -8.66 4.92 -11.05
C GLU A 32 -8.23 6.13 -10.20
N PHE A 33 -7.19 5.98 -9.38
CA PHE A 33 -6.65 7.09 -8.57
C PHE A 33 -5.76 8.06 -9.36
N ARG A 34 -5.17 7.65 -10.49
CA ARG A 34 -4.41 8.55 -11.37
C ARG A 34 -5.34 9.49 -12.15
N ASP A 35 -6.49 9.01 -12.60
CA ASP A 35 -7.47 9.87 -13.27
C ASP A 35 -8.04 10.95 -12.32
N TYR A 36 -8.13 10.63 -11.02
CA TYR A 36 -8.44 11.61 -9.98
C TYR A 36 -7.32 12.63 -9.73
N HIS A 37 -6.05 12.26 -9.97
CA HIS A 37 -4.89 13.15 -9.81
C HIS A 37 -4.90 14.30 -10.82
N ASP A 38 -5.21 14.00 -12.09
CA ASP A 38 -5.26 15.01 -13.15
C ASP A 38 -6.38 16.04 -12.95
N GLN A 39 -7.45 15.69 -12.22
CA GLN A 39 -8.59 16.59 -11.96
C GLN A 39 -8.44 17.46 -10.71
N PHE A 40 -7.72 17.01 -9.66
CA PHE A 40 -7.74 17.65 -8.34
C PHE A 40 -6.36 18.06 -7.78
N GLY A 41 -5.28 17.86 -8.54
CA GLY A 41 -3.92 18.27 -8.16
C GLY A 41 -3.05 17.13 -7.61
N VAL A 42 -1.81 17.46 -7.19
CA VAL A 42 -0.77 16.47 -6.83
C VAL A 42 -1.22 15.59 -5.66
N CYS A 43 -1.67 14.37 -5.98
CA CYS A 43 -2.11 13.36 -5.04
C CYS A 43 -1.10 12.21 -5.00
N ASN A 44 -0.24 12.15 -3.97
CA ASN A 44 0.74 11.07 -3.82
C ASN A 44 0.12 9.72 -3.40
N ALA A 45 -1.21 9.58 -3.48
CA ALA A 45 -1.92 8.37 -3.05
C ALA A 45 -1.62 7.14 -3.92
N PRO A 46 -1.55 7.24 -5.27
CA PRO A 46 -1.15 6.10 -6.11
C PRO A 46 0.24 5.57 -5.72
N ASP A 47 1.23 6.45 -5.60
CA ASP A 47 2.59 6.08 -5.19
C ASP A 47 2.63 5.44 -3.79
N ALA A 48 1.82 5.93 -2.85
CA ALA A 48 1.73 5.38 -1.51
C ALA A 48 1.09 3.98 -1.50
N ILE A 49 0.06 3.76 -2.32
CA ILE A 49 -0.60 2.45 -2.49
C ILE A 49 0.37 1.47 -3.13
N GLU A 50 1.09 1.86 -4.18
CA GLU A 50 2.10 1.02 -4.84
C GLU A 50 3.23 0.65 -3.87
N ARG A 51 3.72 1.63 -3.09
CA ARG A 51 4.73 1.38 -2.05
C ARG A 51 4.25 0.41 -0.98
N LEU A 52 3.00 0.55 -0.51
CA LEU A 52 2.42 -0.36 0.47
C LEU A 52 2.24 -1.77 -0.10
N ARG A 53 1.77 -1.89 -1.35
CA ARG A 53 1.61 -3.17 -2.05
C ARG A 53 2.94 -3.92 -2.16
N ALA A 54 4.01 -3.22 -2.54
CA ALA A 54 5.35 -3.82 -2.64
C ALA A 54 5.86 -4.35 -1.29
N GLU A 55 5.66 -3.58 -0.21
CA GLU A 55 6.11 -3.98 1.11
C GLU A 55 5.31 -5.16 1.69
N VAL A 56 3.99 -5.20 1.46
CA VAL A 56 3.15 -6.34 1.86
C VAL A 56 3.52 -7.61 1.07
N GLN A 57 3.71 -7.50 -0.24
CA GLN A 57 4.16 -8.64 -1.06
C GLN A 57 5.52 -9.16 -0.62
N ARG A 58 6.45 -8.26 -0.29
CA ARG A 58 7.76 -8.65 0.26
C ARG A 58 7.61 -9.43 1.56
N ALA A 59 6.76 -8.96 2.48
CA ALA A 59 6.53 -9.63 3.76
C ALA A 59 5.83 -10.99 3.62
N LEU A 60 5.00 -11.19 2.60
CA LEU A 60 4.34 -12.48 2.30
C LEU A 60 5.29 -13.53 1.68
N ASN A 61 6.34 -13.08 0.99
CA ASN A 61 7.33 -13.91 0.31
C ASN A 61 8.56 -14.24 1.19
N MET A 62 8.63 -13.71 2.41
CA MET A 62 9.60 -14.08 3.43
C MET A 62 9.13 -15.30 4.22
#